data_AF-A0A2N4SUA6-F1
#
_entry.id   AF-A0A2N4SUA6-F1
#
_cell.length_a   1.000
_cell.length_b   1.000
_cell.length_c   1.000
_cell.angle_alpha   90.00
_cell.angle_beta   90.00
_cell.angle_gamma   90.00
#
_symmetry.space_group_name_H-M   'P 1'
#
loop_
_entity.id
_entity.type
_entity.pdbx_description
1 polymer ?
#
loop_
_entity_poly.entity_id
_entity_poly.type
_entity_poly.pdbx_seq_one_letter_code
_entity_poly.pdbx_strand_id
1 'polypeptide(L)'
;MAHSLSEQTTFPDLRNWEDSALKIADATKAVAELKAYLRAQDEEVRTAQEREEIKARARADRERIQRSATDKEKLRERFEQLHPAIGTQQGGYDFQAWFYDVLDFCEIQNRRPYVTAGRQIDGSVTIEGTTYLVELKFTASQAAATDIDSLRVKVDDKADNTMGIMVSVSGYSSVAVAQASGRKTALLLLDAMHLYLFLTGTLSLRDVISRIRRHASQTGEAYLPTSNFSG
;
A
#
# COMPACT_ATOMS: atom_id res chain seq x y z
N MET A 1 -8.52 41.49 24.51
CA MET A 1 -9.22 42.74 24.89
C MET A 1 -10.23 43.20 23.84
N ALA A 2 -9.87 43.32 22.55
CA ALA A 2 -10.79 43.80 21.50
C ALA A 2 -12.11 43.01 21.35
N HIS A 3 -12.08 41.67 21.36
CA HIS A 3 -13.32 40.85 21.32
C HIS A 3 -14.23 41.05 22.53
N SER A 4 -13.66 41.29 23.72
CA SER A 4 -14.47 41.56 24.92
C SER A 4 -15.17 42.91 24.85
N LEU A 5 -14.56 43.89 24.17
CA LEU A 5 -15.11 45.23 23.96
C LEU A 5 -16.18 45.24 22.85
N SER A 6 -16.04 44.39 21.83
CA SER A 6 -17.03 44.28 20.75
C SER A 6 -18.36 43.62 21.15
N GLU A 7 -18.40 42.98 22.31
CA GLU A 7 -19.61 42.34 22.86
C GLU A 7 -20.37 43.23 23.86
N GLN A 8 -19.91 44.46 24.10
CA GLN A 8 -20.54 45.37 25.04
C GLN A 8 -21.87 45.92 24.49
N THR A 9 -22.98 45.61 25.15
CA THR A 9 -24.34 45.99 24.72
C THR A 9 -24.93 47.17 25.50
N THR A 10 -24.27 47.62 26.57
CA THR A 10 -24.75 48.70 27.42
C THR A 10 -23.63 49.67 27.80
N PHE A 11 -23.99 50.94 27.96
CA PHE A 11 -23.06 52.03 28.30
C PHE A 11 -23.56 52.82 29.52
N PRO A 12 -23.51 52.24 30.74
CA PRO A 12 -24.02 52.88 31.95
C PRO A 12 -23.38 54.24 32.24
N ASP A 13 -22.08 54.37 31.96
CA ASP A 13 -21.26 55.55 32.24
C ASP A 13 -21.62 56.77 31.37
N LEU A 14 -22.39 56.56 30.30
CA LEU A 14 -22.81 57.61 29.36
C LEU A 14 -24.20 58.18 29.69
N ARG A 15 -24.92 57.66 30.70
CA ARG A 15 -26.33 58.01 30.99
C ARG A 15 -26.55 59.35 31.70
N ASN A 16 -25.50 59.95 32.27
CA ASN A 16 -25.59 61.18 33.09
C ASN A 16 -25.00 62.43 32.39
N TRP A 17 -24.82 62.38 31.08
CA TRP A 17 -24.29 63.49 30.26
C TRP A 17 -25.43 64.30 29.64
N GLU A 18 -25.23 65.60 29.38
CA GLU A 18 -26.25 66.44 28.72
C GLU A 18 -26.69 65.86 27.36
N ASP A 19 -25.75 65.27 26.60
CA ASP A 19 -26.00 64.63 25.30
C ASP A 19 -26.05 63.09 25.38
N SER A 20 -26.53 62.52 26.50
CA SER A 20 -26.49 61.07 26.76
C SER A 20 -27.05 60.21 25.63
N ALA A 21 -28.17 60.61 25.02
CA ALA A 21 -28.81 59.86 23.94
C ALA A 21 -27.92 59.75 22.69
N LEU A 22 -27.25 60.86 22.32
CA LEU A 22 -26.32 60.90 21.19
C LEU A 22 -25.08 60.03 21.48
N LYS A 23 -24.49 60.17 22.67
CA LYS A 23 -23.28 59.42 23.07
C LYS A 23 -23.51 57.91 23.14
N ILE A 24 -24.67 57.48 23.63
CA ILE A 24 -25.04 56.05 23.68
C ILE A 24 -25.23 55.51 22.26
N ALA A 25 -25.86 56.28 21.36
CA ALA A 25 -26.03 55.89 19.96
C ALA A 25 -24.68 55.74 19.24
N ASP A 26 -23.78 56.71 19.41
CA ASP A 26 -22.42 56.68 18.83
C ASP A 26 -21.59 55.52 19.37
N ALA A 27 -21.63 55.27 20.69
CA ALA A 27 -20.92 54.15 21.30
C ALA A 27 -21.45 52.80 20.82
N THR A 28 -22.78 52.66 20.68
CA THR A 28 -23.42 51.45 20.14
C THR A 28 -22.99 51.20 18.69
N LYS A 29 -22.95 52.27 17.88
CA LYS A 29 -22.49 52.21 16.49
C LYS A 29 -21.01 51.81 16.40
N ALA A 30 -20.14 52.42 17.20
CA ALA A 30 -18.71 52.10 17.24
C ALA A 30 -18.44 50.64 17.64
N VAL A 31 -19.17 50.11 18.64
CA VAL A 31 -19.06 48.69 19.03
C VAL A 31 -19.56 47.76 17.92
N ALA A 32 -20.64 48.12 17.22
CA ALA A 32 -21.15 47.35 16.09
C ALA A 32 -20.16 47.31 14.91
N GLU A 33 -19.53 48.43 14.59
CA GLU A 33 -18.49 48.52 13.55
C GLU A 33 -17.25 47.71 13.93
N LEU A 34 -16.79 47.80 15.19
CA LEU A 34 -15.69 46.99 15.71
C LEU A 34 -16.01 45.50 15.62
N LYS A 35 -17.24 45.09 15.97
CA LYS A 35 -17.68 43.69 15.88
C LYS A 35 -17.70 43.19 14.44
N ALA A 36 -18.16 44.00 13.49
CA ALA A 36 -18.14 43.66 12.07
C ALA A 36 -16.71 43.51 11.55
N TYR A 37 -15.81 44.42 11.94
CA TYR A 37 -14.39 44.38 11.57
C TYR A 37 -13.69 43.12 12.10
N LEU A 38 -13.86 42.82 13.39
CA LEU A 38 -13.25 41.63 14.01
C LEU A 38 -13.75 40.33 13.35
N ARG A 39 -15.05 40.24 13.03
CA ARG A 39 -15.60 39.09 12.29
C ARG A 39 -14.97 38.91 10.91
N ALA A 40 -14.80 40.00 10.16
CA ALA A 40 -14.17 39.94 8.85
C ALA A 40 -12.70 39.49 8.96
N GLN A 41 -11.98 40.01 9.96
CA GLN A 41 -10.59 39.63 10.22
C GLN A 41 -10.45 38.16 10.65
N ASP A 42 -11.32 37.66 11.54
CA ASP A 42 -11.35 36.26 11.95
C ASP A 42 -11.63 35.34 10.77
N GLU A 43 -12.55 35.73 9.89
CA GLU A 43 -12.89 34.98 8.69
C GLU A 43 -11.73 34.92 7.69
N GLU A 44 -11.00 36.03 7.51
CA GLU A 44 -9.78 36.08 6.69
C GLU A 44 -8.68 35.18 7.25
N VAL A 45 -8.44 35.23 8.56
CA VAL A 45 -7.44 34.39 9.24
C VAL A 45 -7.82 32.91 9.12
N ARG A 46 -9.08 32.55 9.38
CA ARG A 46 -9.57 31.17 9.24
C ARG A 46 -9.40 30.67 7.81
N THR A 47 -9.80 31.47 6.83
CA THR A 47 -9.67 31.13 5.40
C THR A 47 -8.19 30.96 4.99
N ALA A 48 -7.30 31.80 5.49
CA ALA A 48 -5.87 31.68 5.25
C ALA A 48 -5.29 30.40 5.86
N GLN A 49 -5.67 30.08 7.11
CA GLN A 49 -5.26 28.85 7.80
C GLN A 49 -5.74 27.60 7.06
N GLU A 50 -7.02 27.53 6.66
CA GLU A 50 -7.58 26.42 5.89
C GLU A 50 -6.82 26.22 4.56
N ARG A 51 -6.50 27.32 3.85
CA ARG A 51 -5.70 27.27 2.61
C ARG A 51 -4.30 26.72 2.84
N GLU A 52 -3.62 27.15 3.89
CA GLU A 52 -2.28 26.66 4.22
C GLU A 52 -2.30 25.19 4.66
N GLU A 53 -3.32 24.74 5.41
CA GLU A 53 -3.48 23.33 5.76
C GLU A 53 -3.70 22.45 4.53
N ILE A 54 -4.57 22.87 3.59
CA ILE A 54 -4.79 22.14 2.33
C ILE A 54 -3.50 22.05 1.53
N LYS A 55 -2.74 23.15 1.41
CA LYS A 55 -1.43 23.15 0.74
C LYS A 55 -0.43 22.22 1.43
N ALA A 56 -0.37 22.26 2.77
CA ALA A 56 0.53 21.43 3.56
C ALA A 56 0.22 19.93 3.39
N ARG A 57 -1.07 19.54 3.45
CA ARG A 57 -1.52 18.17 3.18
C ARG A 57 -1.18 17.73 1.77
N ALA A 58 -1.50 18.56 0.77
CA ALA A 58 -1.17 18.26 -0.62
C ALA A 58 0.34 18.10 -0.85
N ARG A 59 1.18 18.92 -0.18
CA ARG A 59 2.64 18.80 -0.23
C ARG A 59 3.11 17.50 0.42
N ALA A 60 2.63 17.18 1.62
CA ALA A 60 2.98 15.94 2.33
C ALA A 60 2.59 14.69 1.52
N ASP A 61 1.39 14.69 0.91
CA ASP A 61 0.94 13.61 0.05
C ASP A 61 1.83 13.47 -1.20
N ARG A 62 2.19 14.58 -1.86
CA ARG A 62 3.13 14.57 -2.99
C ARG A 62 4.50 14.03 -2.60
N GLU A 63 5.04 14.46 -1.46
CA GLU A 63 6.34 13.97 -0.96
C GLU A 63 6.28 12.47 -0.58
N ARG A 64 5.16 11.98 -0.05
CA ARG A 64 4.96 10.55 0.22
C ARG A 64 4.90 9.74 -1.07
N ILE A 65 4.11 10.20 -2.06
CA ILE A 65 3.99 9.55 -3.36
C ILE A 65 5.35 9.53 -4.07
N GLN A 66 6.08 10.64 -4.08
CA GLN A 66 7.40 10.75 -4.70
C GLN A 66 8.40 9.78 -4.04
N ARG A 67 8.45 9.73 -2.71
CA ARG A 67 9.32 8.79 -1.98
C ARG A 67 8.98 7.33 -2.31
N SER A 68 7.70 6.97 -2.26
CA SER A 68 7.26 5.62 -2.60
C SER A 68 7.61 5.24 -4.05
N ALA A 69 7.46 6.17 -5.00
CA ALA A 69 7.85 5.97 -6.39
C ALA A 69 9.37 5.75 -6.54
N THR A 70 10.18 6.58 -5.87
CA THR A 70 11.64 6.43 -5.87
C THR A 70 12.10 5.13 -5.23
N ASP A 71 11.45 4.67 -4.17
CA ASP A 71 11.83 3.41 -3.51
C ASP A 71 11.41 2.19 -4.34
N LYS A 72 10.26 2.24 -5.03
CA LYS A 72 9.88 1.22 -6.02
C LYS A 72 10.86 1.16 -7.20
N GLU A 73 11.31 2.32 -7.67
CA GLU A 73 12.31 2.41 -8.73
C GLU A 73 13.60 1.67 -8.34
N LYS A 74 14.11 1.90 -7.13
CA LYS A 74 15.29 1.18 -6.62
C LYS A 74 15.07 -0.33 -6.53
N LEU A 75 13.87 -0.77 -6.13
CA LEU A 75 13.53 -2.20 -6.10
C LEU A 75 13.52 -2.79 -7.52
N ARG A 76 13.03 -2.04 -8.52
CA ARG A 76 13.06 -2.45 -9.92
C ARG A 76 14.49 -2.54 -10.45
N GLU A 77 15.30 -1.51 -10.24
CA GLU A 77 16.72 -1.50 -10.66
C GLU A 77 17.49 -2.69 -10.05
N ARG A 78 17.29 -2.97 -8.76
CA ARG A 78 17.87 -4.15 -8.12
C ARG A 78 17.44 -5.45 -8.77
N PHE A 79 16.17 -5.59 -9.15
CA PHE A 79 15.67 -6.78 -9.83
C PHE A 79 16.33 -6.97 -11.20
N GLU A 80 16.44 -5.89 -11.98
CA GLU A 80 17.09 -5.91 -13.29
C GLU A 80 18.58 -6.27 -13.20
N GLN A 81 19.26 -5.81 -12.15
CA GLN A 81 20.67 -6.17 -11.88
C GLN A 81 20.86 -7.66 -11.57
N LEU A 82 19.82 -8.39 -11.14
CA LEU A 82 19.89 -9.82 -10.90
C LEU A 82 19.79 -10.65 -12.20
N HIS A 83 19.25 -10.09 -13.29
CA HIS A 83 19.02 -10.84 -14.54
C HIS A 83 20.25 -11.61 -15.05
N PRO A 84 21.49 -11.06 -15.04
CA PRO A 84 22.67 -11.81 -15.49
C PRO A 84 22.99 -13.05 -14.64
N ALA A 85 22.49 -13.11 -13.40
CA ALA A 85 22.74 -14.21 -12.47
C ALA A 85 21.66 -15.30 -12.51
N ILE A 86 20.67 -15.21 -13.43
CA ILE A 86 19.61 -16.22 -13.58
C ILE A 86 20.22 -17.61 -13.82
N GLY A 87 19.74 -18.60 -13.08
CA GLY A 87 20.22 -19.98 -13.13
C GLY A 87 21.45 -20.28 -12.28
N THR A 88 22.06 -19.27 -11.65
CA THR A 88 23.15 -19.46 -10.68
C THR A 88 22.61 -19.63 -9.27
N GLN A 89 23.35 -20.37 -8.42
CA GLN A 89 22.97 -20.55 -7.02
C GLN A 89 22.98 -19.21 -6.26
N GLN A 90 24.00 -18.37 -6.49
CA GLN A 90 24.09 -17.05 -5.86
C GLN A 90 22.93 -16.15 -6.29
N GLY A 91 22.59 -16.12 -7.58
CA GLY A 91 21.43 -15.38 -8.08
C GLY A 91 20.11 -15.83 -7.42
N GLY A 92 19.97 -17.12 -7.11
CA GLY A 92 18.83 -17.62 -6.33
C GLY A 92 18.74 -17.03 -4.93
N TYR A 93 19.87 -16.97 -4.20
CA TYR A 93 19.92 -16.35 -2.88
C TYR A 93 19.68 -14.83 -2.93
N ASP A 94 20.24 -14.16 -3.94
CA ASP A 94 20.09 -12.71 -4.11
C ASP A 94 18.64 -12.34 -4.48
N PHE A 95 18.01 -13.14 -5.35
CA PHE A 95 16.58 -13.00 -5.70
C PHE A 95 15.69 -13.22 -4.49
N GLN A 96 16.00 -14.23 -3.66
CA GLN A 96 15.27 -14.48 -2.42
C GLN A 96 15.40 -13.30 -1.45
N ALA A 97 16.61 -12.76 -1.25
CA ALA A 97 16.81 -11.58 -0.41
C ALA A 97 16.02 -10.39 -0.94
N TRP A 98 16.10 -10.12 -2.25
CA TRP A 98 15.34 -9.07 -2.91
C TRP A 98 13.82 -9.23 -2.75
N PHE A 99 13.29 -10.45 -2.91
CA PHE A 99 11.86 -10.72 -2.80
C PHE A 99 11.32 -10.41 -1.39
N TYR A 100 12.08 -10.75 -0.34
CA TYR A 100 11.67 -10.41 1.03
C TYR A 100 11.79 -8.91 1.31
N ASP A 101 12.77 -8.21 0.73
CA ASP A 101 12.83 -6.75 0.82
C ASP A 101 11.61 -6.09 0.15
N VAL A 102 11.10 -6.67 -0.95
CA VAL A 102 9.84 -6.24 -1.58
C VAL A 102 8.64 -6.46 -0.66
N LEU A 103 8.57 -7.61 0.02
CA LEU A 103 7.48 -7.88 0.98
C LEU A 103 7.53 -6.92 2.18
N ASP A 104 8.73 -6.64 2.69
CA ASP A 104 8.97 -5.68 3.76
C ASP A 104 8.56 -4.25 3.33
N PHE A 105 8.91 -3.84 2.10
CA PHE A 105 8.47 -2.56 1.53
C PHE A 105 6.94 -2.46 1.40
N CYS A 106 6.27 -3.57 1.11
CA CYS A 106 4.80 -3.63 1.04
C CYS A 106 4.13 -3.81 2.42
N GLU A 107 4.92 -3.83 3.50
CA GLU A 107 4.47 -4.11 4.86
C GLU A 107 3.66 -5.42 4.96
N ILE A 108 4.04 -6.43 4.17
CA ILE A 108 3.38 -7.74 4.17
C ILE A 108 4.04 -8.61 5.23
N GLN A 109 3.24 -9.11 6.17
CA GLN A 109 3.69 -10.05 7.19
C GLN A 109 4.32 -11.27 6.50
N ASN A 110 5.60 -11.48 6.75
CA ASN A 110 6.37 -12.53 6.11
C ASN A 110 7.33 -13.18 7.10
N ARG A 111 7.83 -14.35 6.73
CA ARG A 111 8.92 -15.06 7.39
C ARG A 111 9.95 -15.43 6.34
N ARG A 112 11.16 -14.91 6.50
CA ARG A 112 12.35 -15.25 5.72
C ARG A 112 12.66 -16.77 5.82
N PRO A 113 13.51 -17.33 4.93
CA PRO A 113 13.70 -18.78 4.81
C PRO A 113 14.02 -19.48 6.12
N TYR A 114 13.54 -20.71 6.25
CA TYR A 114 13.71 -21.51 7.46
C TYR A 114 13.71 -23.01 7.13
N VAL A 115 14.25 -23.79 8.07
CA VAL A 115 14.21 -25.25 8.01
C VAL A 115 13.21 -25.76 9.04
N THR A 116 12.29 -26.62 8.62
CA THR A 116 11.32 -27.28 9.50
C THR A 116 11.27 -28.76 9.15
N ALA A 117 11.43 -29.63 10.16
CA ALA A 117 11.44 -31.08 10.00
C ALA A 117 12.41 -31.57 8.90
N GLY A 118 13.59 -30.95 8.80
CA GLY A 118 14.62 -31.28 7.80
C GLY A 118 14.32 -30.79 6.38
N ARG A 119 13.19 -30.12 6.13
CA ARG A 119 12.84 -29.54 4.82
C ARG A 119 13.09 -28.04 4.80
N GLN A 120 13.76 -27.57 3.75
CA GLN A 120 13.97 -26.14 3.49
C GLN A 120 12.71 -25.52 2.86
N ILE A 121 12.30 -24.39 3.43
CA ILE A 121 11.21 -23.55 2.94
C ILE A 121 11.81 -22.16 2.65
N ASP A 122 11.64 -21.65 1.42
CA ASP A 122 12.18 -20.33 1.04
C ASP A 122 11.48 -19.21 1.80
N GLY A 123 10.29 -19.48 2.34
CA GLY A 123 9.73 -18.88 3.53
C GLY A 123 8.21 -18.84 3.45
N SER A 124 7.59 -17.82 4.05
CA SER A 124 6.13 -17.71 4.04
C SER A 124 5.65 -16.27 4.08
N VAL A 125 4.44 -16.05 3.59
CA VAL A 125 3.76 -14.75 3.60
C VAL A 125 2.32 -14.90 4.07
N THR A 126 1.81 -13.92 4.83
CA THR A 126 0.43 -13.91 5.30
C THR A 126 -0.31 -12.72 4.72
N ILE A 127 -1.38 -13.00 3.96
CA ILE A 127 -2.22 -11.99 3.31
C ILE A 127 -3.67 -12.33 3.61
N GLU A 128 -4.42 -11.36 4.14
CA GLU A 128 -5.85 -11.50 4.44
C GLU A 128 -6.18 -12.73 5.33
N GLY A 129 -5.31 -13.02 6.30
CA GLY A 129 -5.48 -14.16 7.21
C GLY A 129 -5.11 -15.52 6.64
N THR A 130 -4.73 -15.61 5.36
CA THR A 130 -4.23 -16.85 4.74
C THR A 130 -2.70 -16.84 4.71
N THR A 131 -2.09 -17.94 5.14
CA THR A 131 -0.64 -18.13 5.09
C THR A 131 -0.27 -18.92 3.85
N TYR A 132 0.69 -18.39 3.09
CA TYR A 132 1.23 -18.98 1.89
C TYR A 132 2.68 -19.38 2.14
N LEU A 133 3.03 -20.65 1.87
CA LEU A 133 4.42 -21.05 1.73
C LEU A 133 4.94 -20.52 0.40
N VAL A 134 6.11 -19.90 0.42
CA VAL A 134 6.72 -19.32 -0.77
C VAL A 134 7.82 -20.26 -1.28
N GLU A 135 7.82 -20.51 -2.59
CA GLU A 135 8.93 -21.12 -3.32
C GLU A 135 9.40 -20.16 -4.41
N LEU A 136 10.70 -19.92 -4.50
CA LEU A 136 11.28 -18.99 -5.46
C LEU A 136 12.12 -19.75 -6.50
N LYS A 137 11.82 -19.51 -7.77
CA LYS A 137 12.52 -20.09 -8.92
C LYS A 137 13.20 -18.99 -9.74
N PHE A 138 14.52 -18.92 -9.57
CA PHE A 138 15.41 -18.00 -10.29
C PHE A 138 16.25 -18.74 -11.33
N THR A 139 15.59 -19.47 -12.24
CA THR A 139 16.21 -20.33 -13.24
C THR A 139 15.93 -19.84 -14.66
N ALA A 140 16.84 -20.13 -15.60
CA ALA A 140 16.65 -19.75 -17.01
C ALA A 140 15.52 -20.55 -17.68
N SER A 141 15.37 -21.82 -17.32
CA SER A 141 14.28 -22.68 -17.79
C SER A 141 12.98 -22.41 -17.04
N GLN A 142 11.86 -22.65 -17.73
CA GLN A 142 10.53 -22.68 -17.11
C GLN A 142 10.46 -23.69 -15.98
N ALA A 143 9.64 -23.40 -14.95
CA ALA A 143 9.35 -24.35 -13.90
C ALA A 143 8.57 -25.55 -14.45
N ALA A 144 8.93 -26.73 -13.97
CA ALA A 144 8.39 -28.02 -14.39
C ALA A 144 7.38 -28.57 -13.38
N ALA A 145 6.66 -29.63 -13.76
CA ALA A 145 5.69 -30.28 -12.88
C ALA A 145 6.31 -30.78 -11.56
N THR A 146 7.57 -31.22 -11.59
CA THR A 146 8.32 -31.64 -10.40
C THR A 146 8.49 -30.52 -9.37
N ASP A 147 8.58 -29.27 -9.81
CA ASP A 147 8.67 -28.12 -8.92
C ASP A 147 7.33 -27.87 -8.21
N ILE A 148 6.23 -28.05 -8.95
CA ILE A 148 4.87 -27.96 -8.42
C ILE A 148 4.62 -29.05 -7.38
N ASP A 149 5.01 -30.28 -7.68
CA ASP A 149 4.84 -31.41 -6.76
C ASP A 149 5.66 -31.20 -5.46
N SER A 150 6.88 -30.68 -5.59
CA SER A 150 7.72 -30.33 -4.43
C SER A 150 7.03 -29.31 -3.51
N LEU A 151 6.46 -28.23 -4.07
CA LEU A 151 5.73 -27.24 -3.29
C LEU A 151 4.41 -27.79 -2.74
N ARG A 152 3.68 -28.60 -3.50
CA ARG A 152 2.43 -29.23 -3.04
C ARG A 152 2.67 -30.08 -1.80
N VAL A 153 3.69 -30.94 -1.81
CA VAL A 153 4.05 -31.75 -0.64
C VAL A 153 4.43 -30.87 0.56
N LYS A 154 5.08 -29.72 0.34
CA LYS A 154 5.35 -28.74 1.43
C LYS A 154 4.08 -28.16 2.03
N VAL A 155 3.07 -27.87 1.23
CA VAL A 155 1.80 -27.28 1.64
C VAL A 155 0.92 -28.30 2.35
N ASP A 156 0.78 -29.50 1.78
CA ASP A 156 -0.06 -30.59 2.32
C ASP A 156 0.40 -31.05 3.71
N ASP A 157 1.69 -30.89 4.04
CA ASP A 157 2.26 -31.20 5.35
C ASP A 157 2.01 -30.10 6.42
N LYS A 158 1.21 -29.05 6.12
CA LYS A 158 0.90 -27.94 7.04
C LYS A 158 -0.54 -27.93 7.52
N ALA A 159 -0.83 -27.00 8.43
CA ALA A 159 -2.16 -26.81 8.98
C ALA A 159 -3.19 -26.52 7.87
N ASP A 160 -4.43 -26.94 8.11
CA ASP A 160 -5.57 -26.65 7.25
C ASP A 160 -5.64 -25.16 6.90
N ASN A 161 -5.93 -24.85 5.63
CA ASN A 161 -5.91 -23.51 5.01
C ASN A 161 -4.54 -22.88 4.73
N THR A 162 -3.44 -23.64 4.83
CA THR A 162 -2.16 -23.21 4.25
C THR A 162 -2.20 -23.35 2.73
N MET A 163 -1.75 -22.32 2.01
CA MET A 163 -1.62 -22.33 0.55
C MET A 163 -0.14 -22.23 0.15
N GLY A 164 0.16 -22.34 -1.14
CA GLY A 164 1.49 -22.13 -1.70
C GLY A 164 1.48 -21.00 -2.72
N ILE A 165 2.57 -20.24 -2.77
CA ILE A 165 2.89 -19.30 -3.84
C ILE A 165 4.21 -19.76 -4.44
N MET A 166 4.23 -20.01 -5.75
CA MET A 166 5.47 -20.15 -6.50
C MET A 166 5.71 -18.88 -7.30
N VAL A 167 6.94 -18.36 -7.26
CA VAL A 167 7.36 -17.23 -8.10
C VAL A 167 8.48 -17.71 -9.02
N SER A 168 8.25 -17.71 -10.33
CA SER A 168 9.22 -18.16 -11.33
C SER A 168 9.52 -17.07 -12.34
N VAL A 169 10.78 -16.62 -12.41
CA VAL A 169 11.16 -15.52 -13.33
C VAL A 169 11.05 -15.91 -14.80
N SER A 170 11.24 -17.19 -15.13
CA SER A 170 11.06 -17.73 -16.48
C SER A 170 9.66 -18.33 -16.72
N GLY A 171 8.72 -18.15 -15.79
CA GLY A 171 7.37 -18.68 -15.90
C GLY A 171 7.31 -20.21 -15.77
N TYR A 172 6.32 -20.82 -16.42
CA TYR A 172 5.91 -22.21 -16.21
C TYR A 172 5.66 -22.94 -17.51
N SER A 173 6.00 -24.23 -17.53
CA SER A 173 5.56 -25.12 -18.61
C SER A 173 4.04 -25.33 -18.55
N SER A 174 3.41 -25.64 -19.69
CA SER A 174 1.98 -25.96 -19.75
C SER A 174 1.61 -27.13 -18.82
N VAL A 175 2.51 -28.12 -18.70
CA VAL A 175 2.37 -29.26 -17.80
C VAL A 175 2.39 -28.81 -16.34
N ALA A 176 3.30 -27.90 -15.95
CA ALA A 176 3.33 -27.36 -14.59
C ALA A 176 2.06 -26.57 -14.24
N VAL A 177 1.54 -25.74 -15.16
CA VAL A 177 0.31 -24.99 -14.94
C VAL A 177 -0.89 -25.94 -14.76
N ALA A 178 -1.00 -26.96 -15.62
CA ALA A 178 -2.04 -27.98 -15.50
C ALA A 178 -1.94 -28.75 -14.19
N GLN A 179 -0.73 -29.13 -13.77
CA GLN A 179 -0.46 -29.85 -12.53
C GLN A 179 -0.81 -29.03 -11.28
N ALA A 180 -0.54 -27.72 -11.30
CA ALA A 180 -0.85 -26.81 -10.20
C ALA A 180 -2.35 -26.54 -10.07
N SER A 181 -3.09 -26.63 -11.18
CA SER A 181 -4.52 -26.38 -11.28
C SER A 181 -5.36 -27.63 -10.99
N GLY A 182 -6.67 -27.46 -10.80
CA GLY A 182 -7.63 -28.57 -10.65
C GLY A 182 -8.30 -28.67 -9.27
N ARG A 183 -8.55 -29.90 -8.79
CA ARG A 183 -9.28 -30.09 -7.52
C ARG A 183 -8.41 -29.64 -6.35
N LYS A 184 -8.89 -28.64 -5.61
CA LYS A 184 -8.20 -27.97 -4.49
C LYS A 184 -6.92 -27.24 -4.93
N THR A 185 -7.06 -26.23 -5.78
CA THR A 185 -5.98 -25.32 -6.19
C THR A 185 -5.45 -24.52 -5.01
N ALA A 186 -4.62 -25.16 -4.19
CA ALA A 186 -3.97 -24.57 -3.03
C ALA A 186 -2.70 -23.79 -3.42
N LEU A 187 -2.33 -23.80 -4.70
CA LEU A 187 -1.12 -23.16 -5.23
C LEU A 187 -1.49 -21.96 -6.11
N LEU A 188 -0.76 -20.87 -5.96
CA LEU A 188 -0.82 -19.70 -6.82
C LEU A 188 0.52 -19.57 -7.55
N LEU A 189 0.46 -19.32 -8.86
CA LEU A 189 1.63 -19.19 -9.72
C LEU A 189 1.81 -17.73 -10.12
N LEU A 190 2.96 -17.17 -9.80
CA LEU A 190 3.38 -15.83 -10.19
C LEU A 190 4.65 -15.94 -11.05
N ASP A 191 4.82 -14.99 -11.96
CA ASP A 191 6.01 -14.88 -12.81
C ASP A 191 6.57 -13.46 -12.82
N ALA A 192 7.60 -13.22 -13.63
CA ALA A 192 8.21 -11.89 -13.75
C ALA A 192 7.20 -10.80 -14.15
N MET A 193 6.20 -11.09 -14.99
CA MET A 193 5.22 -10.09 -15.42
C MET A 193 4.34 -9.63 -14.25
N HIS A 194 4.02 -10.53 -13.33
CA HIS A 194 3.31 -10.19 -12.09
C HIS A 194 4.14 -9.28 -11.19
N LEU A 195 5.45 -9.53 -11.07
CA LEU A 195 6.36 -8.67 -10.33
C LEU A 195 6.45 -7.28 -10.98
N TYR A 196 6.55 -7.23 -12.31
CA TYR A 196 6.59 -5.96 -13.04
C TYR A 196 5.31 -5.13 -12.87
N LEU A 197 4.11 -5.73 -12.86
CA LEU A 197 2.87 -4.99 -12.56
C LEU A 197 2.93 -4.24 -11.23
N PHE A 198 3.57 -4.84 -10.23
CA PHE A 198 3.78 -4.21 -8.94
C PHE A 198 4.86 -3.12 -9.00
N LEU A 199 6.01 -3.44 -9.62
CA LEU A 199 7.17 -2.56 -9.71
C LEU A 199 6.89 -1.30 -10.55
N THR A 200 6.08 -1.39 -11.60
CA THR A 200 5.64 -0.23 -12.40
C THR A 200 4.56 0.59 -11.72
N GLY A 201 4.03 0.12 -10.58
CA GLY A 201 2.98 0.81 -9.83
C GLY A 201 1.58 0.65 -10.40
N THR A 202 1.36 -0.25 -11.36
CA THR A 202 0.03 -0.52 -11.93
C THR A 202 -0.91 -1.12 -10.88
N LEU A 203 -0.40 -2.03 -10.03
CA LEU A 203 -1.13 -2.63 -8.92
C LEU A 203 -0.25 -2.77 -7.67
N SER A 204 -0.87 -2.90 -6.49
CA SER A 204 -0.12 -3.33 -5.30
C SER A 204 0.18 -4.83 -5.37
N LEU A 205 1.25 -5.30 -4.70
CA LEU A 205 1.56 -6.73 -4.66
C LEU A 205 0.44 -7.54 -3.99
N ARG A 206 -0.24 -6.95 -2.99
CA ARG A 206 -1.43 -7.55 -2.37
C ARG A 206 -2.55 -7.73 -3.40
N ASP A 207 -2.84 -6.70 -4.20
CA ASP A 207 -3.88 -6.79 -5.23
C ASP A 207 -3.56 -7.86 -6.28
N VAL A 208 -2.29 -7.96 -6.69
CA VAL A 208 -1.84 -8.99 -7.63
C VAL A 208 -2.14 -10.38 -7.07
N ILE A 209 -1.70 -10.66 -5.84
CA ILE A 209 -1.91 -11.97 -5.20
C ILE A 209 -3.41 -12.23 -4.96
N SER A 210 -4.16 -11.25 -4.47
CA SER A 210 -5.61 -11.40 -4.21
C SER A 210 -6.41 -11.64 -5.49
N ARG A 211 -6.02 -11.04 -6.63
CA ARG A 211 -6.65 -11.34 -7.94
C ARG A 211 -6.39 -12.76 -8.40
N ILE A 212 -5.14 -13.23 -8.32
CA ILE A 212 -4.79 -14.61 -8.69
C ILE A 212 -5.51 -15.61 -7.77
N ARG A 213 -5.53 -15.34 -6.47
CA ARG A 213 -6.27 -16.14 -5.48
C ARG A 213 -7.75 -16.23 -5.80
N ARG A 214 -8.39 -15.09 -6.12
CA ARG A 214 -9.81 -15.03 -6.48
C ARG A 214 -10.07 -15.86 -7.74
N HIS A 215 -9.24 -15.71 -8.77
CA HIS A 215 -9.31 -16.53 -9.99
C HIS A 215 -9.21 -18.02 -9.67
N ALA A 216 -8.15 -18.44 -8.96
CA ALA A 216 -7.95 -19.83 -8.56
C ALA A 216 -9.13 -20.39 -7.76
N SER A 217 -9.75 -19.59 -6.90
CA SER A 217 -10.93 -19.99 -6.12
C SER A 217 -12.20 -20.14 -6.97
N GLN A 218 -12.31 -19.39 -8.08
CA GLN A 218 -13.49 -19.38 -8.95
C GLN A 218 -13.40 -20.41 -10.09
N THR A 219 -12.20 -20.61 -10.65
CA THR A 219 -11.98 -21.43 -11.85
C THR A 219 -11.22 -22.72 -11.58
N GLY A 220 -10.50 -22.80 -10.45
CA GLY A 220 -9.56 -23.88 -10.18
C GLY A 220 -8.22 -23.72 -10.92
N GLU A 221 -7.96 -22.61 -11.59
CA GLU A 221 -6.70 -22.37 -12.30
C GLU A 221 -5.68 -21.63 -11.41
N ALA A 222 -4.50 -22.22 -11.23
CA ALA A 222 -3.46 -21.68 -10.34
C ALA A 222 -2.76 -20.43 -10.89
N TYR A 223 -2.89 -20.19 -12.21
CA TYR A 223 -2.20 -19.13 -12.94
C TYR A 223 -3.22 -18.25 -13.64
N LEU A 224 -3.14 -16.93 -13.41
CA LEU A 224 -3.89 -15.93 -14.14
C LEU A 224 -2.88 -15.05 -14.89
N PRO A 225 -2.83 -15.05 -16.22
CA PRO A 225 -1.95 -14.15 -16.96
C PRO A 225 -2.26 -12.68 -16.68
N THR A 226 -1.23 -11.82 -16.62
CA THR A 226 -1.38 -10.38 -16.37
C THR A 226 -2.26 -9.67 -17.41
N SER A 227 -2.32 -10.17 -18.65
CA SER A 227 -3.23 -9.69 -19.70
C SER A 227 -4.71 -9.82 -19.34
N ASN A 228 -5.05 -10.73 -18.43
CA ASN A 228 -6.42 -11.05 -18.05
C ASN A 228 -6.82 -10.41 -16.71
N PHE A 229 -6.00 -9.47 -16.20
CA PHE A 229 -6.32 -8.74 -14.97
C PHE A 229 -7.41 -7.68 -15.17
N SER A 230 -7.72 -7.30 -16.42
CA SER A 230 -8.84 -6.45 -16.79
C SER A 230 -10.09 -7.32 -17.02
N GLY A 231 -10.81 -7.61 -15.95
CA GLY A 231 -12.08 -8.33 -15.93
C GLY A 231 -12.91 -7.92 -14.72
#